data_AF-A0A2K3Q9R3-F1
#
_entry.id   AF-A0A2K3Q9R3-F1
#
_cell.length_a   1.000
_cell.length_b   1.000
_cell.length_c   1.000
_cell.angle_alpha   90.00
_cell.angle_beta   90.00
_cell.angle_gamma   90.00
#
_symmetry.space_group_name_H-M   'P 1'
#
loop_
_entity.id
_entity.type
_entity.pdbx_description
1 polymer ?
#
loop_
_entity_poly.entity_id
_entity_poly.type
_entity_poly.pdbx_seq_one_letter_code
_entity_poly.pdbx_strand_id
1 'polypeptide(L)'
;MASTAPRPPVRWLTLCPLPPAGGPTAAVIAFQNPHVRVVVVDRDERRIRRWNSRHPPIYEPGLHDIVRIARDGARETSFSNEPTSSDSEGSAVDDGETAVPRRPGNLFFTTDVASSLAEADVVLVAVNTPTKERGVGAGSATDMTAFEAVTDVVARYAREGAIIVEKSTVPCRTAQLVADT
;
A
#
# COMPACT_ATOMS: atom_id res chain seq x y z
N MET A 1 18.66 -34.18 -2.24
CA MET A 1 19.11 -32.79 -2.42
C MET A 1 18.06 -32.07 -3.24
N ALA A 2 17.20 -31.27 -2.61
CA ALA A 2 16.21 -30.47 -3.33
C ALA A 2 16.93 -29.29 -4.00
N SER A 3 16.90 -29.24 -5.33
CA SER A 3 17.41 -28.12 -6.10
C SER A 3 16.50 -26.92 -5.87
N THR A 4 16.98 -25.92 -5.13
CA THR A 4 16.27 -24.65 -4.95
C THR A 4 16.41 -23.85 -6.24
N ALA A 5 15.46 -24.03 -7.16
CA ALA A 5 15.33 -23.13 -8.30
C ALA A 5 15.24 -21.68 -7.79
N PRO A 6 15.88 -20.71 -8.47
CA PRO A 6 15.81 -19.31 -8.06
C PRO A 6 14.34 -18.89 -8.04
N ARG A 7 13.86 -18.38 -6.90
CA ARG A 7 12.48 -17.90 -6.79
C ARG A 7 12.30 -16.78 -7.82
N PRO A 8 11.22 -16.80 -8.61
CA PRO A 8 10.94 -15.69 -9.51
C PRO A 8 10.90 -14.38 -8.71
N PRO A 9 11.33 -13.25 -9.30
CA PRO A 9 11.29 -11.95 -8.63
C PRO A 9 9.89 -11.67 -8.11
N VAL A 10 9.75 -11.05 -6.92
CA VAL A 10 8.45 -10.71 -6.32
C VAL A 10 7.62 -9.94 -7.35
N ARG A 11 6.50 -10.51 -7.75
CA ARG A 11 5.68 -9.99 -8.84
C ARG A 11 4.48 -9.23 -8.32
N TRP A 12 3.99 -9.55 -7.11
CA TRP A 12 2.68 -9.11 -6.64
C TRP A 12 2.65 -8.73 -5.17
N LEU A 13 2.23 -7.49 -4.90
CA LEU A 13 1.94 -6.97 -3.55
C LEU A 13 0.45 -6.62 -3.42
N THR A 14 -0.26 -7.25 -2.47
CA THR A 14 -1.67 -6.93 -2.17
C THR A 14 -1.83 -6.17 -0.86
N LEU A 15 -2.62 -5.09 -0.86
CA LEU A 15 -2.86 -4.25 0.31
C LEU A 15 -4.35 -4.12 0.65
N CYS A 16 -4.78 -4.50 1.85
CA CYS A 16 -6.18 -4.41 2.31
C CYS A 16 -6.35 -3.25 3.34
N PRO A 17 -7.33 -2.32 3.24
CA PRO A 17 -7.15 -0.98 3.78
C PRO A 17 -8.17 -0.63 4.88
N LEU A 18 -7.69 0.10 5.88
CA LEU A 18 -8.39 1.31 6.37
C LEU A 18 -7.36 2.46 6.42
N PRO A 19 -7.76 3.72 6.12
CA PRO A 19 -6.86 4.80 5.75
C PRO A 19 -6.19 5.46 6.98
N PRO A 20 -5.09 6.22 6.82
CA PRO A 20 -4.57 6.78 5.54
C PRO A 20 -3.30 6.14 4.97
N ALA A 21 -2.55 5.33 5.73
CA ALA A 21 -1.18 5.00 5.37
C ALA A 21 -1.01 4.01 4.20
N GLY A 22 -2.03 3.19 3.90
CA GLY A 22 -1.87 2.10 2.95
C GLY A 22 -1.62 2.52 1.50
N GLY A 23 -2.51 3.36 0.94
CA GLY A 23 -2.42 3.81 -0.45
C GLY A 23 -1.09 4.51 -0.78
N PRO A 24 -0.62 5.47 0.05
CA PRO A 24 0.69 6.10 -0.14
C PRO A 24 1.85 5.10 -0.15
N THR A 25 1.87 4.13 0.77
CA THR A 25 2.92 3.10 0.79
C THR A 25 2.92 2.27 -0.50
N ALA A 26 1.75 1.82 -0.96
CA ALA A 26 1.64 1.08 -2.22
C ALA A 26 2.10 1.91 -3.44
N ALA A 27 1.74 3.21 -3.47
CA ALA A 27 2.14 4.11 -4.54
C ALA A 27 3.66 4.29 -4.62
N VAL A 28 4.32 4.48 -3.47
CA VAL A 28 5.79 4.59 -3.41
C VAL A 28 6.46 3.27 -3.80
N ILE A 29 5.97 2.13 -3.32
CA ILE A 29 6.52 0.81 -3.71
C ILE A 29 6.42 0.62 -5.22
N ALA A 30 5.25 0.88 -5.81
CA ALA A 30 5.05 0.77 -7.24
C ALA A 30 5.94 1.74 -8.02
N PHE A 31 6.07 2.98 -7.54
CA PHE A 31 6.92 4.00 -8.17
C PHE A 31 8.40 3.60 -8.15
N GLN A 32 8.93 3.18 -7.02
CA GLN A 32 10.35 2.80 -6.89
C GLN A 32 10.68 1.46 -7.57
N ASN A 33 9.67 0.62 -7.83
CA ASN A 33 9.87 -0.72 -8.41
C ASN A 33 8.96 -0.93 -9.64
N PRO A 34 9.29 -0.36 -10.82
CA PRO A 34 8.46 -0.47 -12.03
C PRO A 34 8.22 -1.90 -12.54
N HIS A 35 9.05 -2.85 -12.10
CA HIS A 35 8.96 -4.27 -12.47
C HIS A 35 8.06 -5.09 -11.52
N VAL A 36 7.63 -4.52 -10.39
CA VAL A 36 6.73 -5.16 -9.42
C VAL A 36 5.31 -4.69 -9.70
N ARG A 37 4.34 -5.61 -9.79
CA ARG A 37 2.93 -5.25 -9.86
C ARG A 37 2.38 -5.07 -8.44
N VAL A 38 1.79 -3.91 -8.18
CA VAL A 38 1.21 -3.56 -6.87
C VAL A 38 -0.29 -3.41 -7.02
N VAL A 39 -1.05 -4.15 -6.22
CA VAL A 39 -2.51 -4.15 -6.26
C VAL A 39 -3.04 -3.76 -4.87
N VAL A 40 -3.73 -2.64 -4.79
CA VAL A 40 -4.46 -2.24 -3.59
C VAL A 40 -5.88 -2.77 -3.72
N VAL A 41 -6.32 -3.54 -2.74
CA VAL A 41 -7.68 -4.09 -2.67
C VAL A 41 -8.44 -3.39 -1.55
N ASP A 42 -9.72 -3.10 -1.71
CA ASP A 42 -10.59 -2.63 -0.61
C ASP A 42 -12.01 -3.16 -0.85
N ARG A 43 -12.76 -3.46 0.20
CA ARG A 43 -14.19 -3.77 0.06
C ARG A 43 -15.03 -2.53 -0.20
N ASP A 44 -14.53 -1.35 0.17
CA ASP A 44 -15.17 -0.06 -0.09
C ASP A 44 -14.97 0.36 -1.55
N GLU A 45 -15.96 0.04 -2.39
CA GLU A 45 -16.02 0.48 -3.79
C GLU A 45 -15.89 1.99 -3.97
N ARG A 46 -16.40 2.81 -3.04
CA ARG A 46 -16.32 4.27 -3.17
C ARG A 46 -14.87 4.71 -3.03
N ARG A 47 -14.12 4.09 -2.11
CA ARG A 47 -12.70 4.37 -1.94
C ARG A 47 -11.88 3.92 -3.13
N ILE A 48 -12.10 2.72 -3.64
CA ILE A 48 -11.43 2.23 -4.87
C ILE A 48 -11.73 3.14 -6.06
N ARG A 49 -12.99 3.56 -6.23
CA ARG A 49 -13.36 4.54 -7.27
C ARG A 49 -12.61 5.86 -7.13
N ARG A 50 -12.43 6.38 -5.91
CA ARG A 50 -11.63 7.61 -5.69
C ARG A 50 -10.17 7.42 -6.05
N TRP A 51 -9.54 6.30 -5.69
CA TRP A 51 -8.16 5.99 -6.08
C TRP A 51 -7.97 5.84 -7.59
N ASN A 52 -8.96 5.29 -8.28
CA ASN A 52 -8.97 5.20 -9.75
C ASN A 52 -9.37 6.51 -10.43
N SER A 53 -9.75 7.55 -9.69
CA SER A 53 -10.11 8.86 -10.24
C SER A 53 -8.88 9.78 -10.41
N ARG A 54 -9.09 10.97 -10.99
CA ARG A 54 -8.05 12.01 -11.08
C ARG A 54 -7.69 12.65 -9.73
N HIS A 55 -8.52 12.45 -8.71
CA HIS A 55 -8.42 13.06 -7.38
C HIS A 55 -8.43 11.96 -6.29
N PRO A 56 -7.25 11.42 -5.94
CA PRO A 56 -7.14 10.38 -4.93
C PRO A 56 -7.65 10.86 -3.56
N PRO A 57 -8.00 9.93 -2.65
CA PRO A 57 -8.68 10.28 -1.41
C PRO A 57 -7.82 10.97 -0.34
N ILE A 58 -6.55 11.24 -0.64
CA ILE A 58 -5.55 11.78 0.27
C ILE A 58 -4.81 12.90 -0.47
N TYR A 59 -4.48 13.96 0.25
CA TYR A 59 -3.60 15.03 -0.23
C TYR A 59 -2.31 15.01 0.58
N GLU A 60 -1.21 14.78 -0.10
CA GLU A 60 0.17 14.89 0.40
C GLU A 60 0.99 15.51 -0.74
N PRO A 61 1.89 16.48 -0.48
CA PRO A 61 2.76 17.04 -1.51
C PRO A 61 3.55 15.94 -2.26
N GLY A 62 3.57 16.00 -3.60
CA GLY A 62 4.25 15.03 -4.47
C GLY A 62 3.59 13.64 -4.60
N LEU A 63 2.71 13.24 -3.69
CA LEU A 63 2.05 11.92 -3.75
C LEU A 63 1.17 11.77 -4.99
N HIS A 64 0.55 12.86 -5.44
CA HIS A 64 -0.34 12.83 -6.60
C HIS A 64 0.38 12.41 -7.88
N ASP A 65 1.58 12.94 -8.10
CA ASP A 65 2.41 12.61 -9.26
C ASP A 65 2.92 11.18 -9.17
N ILE A 66 3.36 10.75 -7.99
CA ILE A 66 3.78 9.36 -7.72
C ILE A 66 2.64 8.38 -8.07
N VAL A 67 1.42 8.64 -7.58
CA VAL A 67 0.25 7.79 -7.86
C VAL A 67 -0.07 7.76 -9.34
N ARG A 68 -0.07 8.91 -10.03
CA ARG A 68 -0.36 9.00 -11.47
C ARG A 68 0.67 8.26 -12.30
N ILE A 69 1.96 8.49 -12.04
CA ILE A 69 3.06 7.84 -12.75
C ILE A 69 3.02 6.32 -12.53
N ALA A 70 2.79 5.88 -11.30
CA ALA A 70 2.74 4.45 -10.99
C ALA A 70 1.48 3.77 -11.55
N ARG A 71 0.33 4.46 -11.58
CA ARG A 71 -0.95 3.89 -12.07
C ARG A 71 -1.07 3.94 -13.58
N ASP A 72 -0.80 5.11 -14.17
CA ASP A 72 -1.08 5.40 -15.58
C ASP A 72 0.18 5.21 -16.46
N GLY A 73 1.36 5.11 -15.85
CA GLY A 73 2.65 5.13 -16.53
C GLY A 73 3.12 6.55 -16.83
N ALA A 74 4.34 6.67 -17.34
CA ALA A 74 4.93 7.96 -17.75
C ALA A 74 5.55 7.87 -19.14
N ARG A 75 5.43 8.97 -19.89
CA ARG A 75 6.14 9.20 -21.15
C ARG A 75 7.24 10.22 -20.87
N GLU A 76 8.43 9.76 -20.45
CA GLU A 76 9.64 10.57 -20.17
C GLU A 76 9.33 12.00 -19.68
N THR A 77 9.15 12.15 -18.36
CA THR A 77 8.68 13.40 -17.74
C THR A 77 9.52 13.74 -16.52
N SER A 78 9.75 15.03 -16.29
CA SER A 78 10.28 15.55 -15.03
C SER A 78 9.16 16.17 -14.19
N PHE A 79 9.27 16.09 -12.86
CA PHE A 79 8.36 16.77 -11.94
C PHE A 79 9.12 17.38 -10.76
N SER A 80 8.61 18.50 -10.26
CA SER A 80 9.15 19.25 -9.11
C SER A 80 8.38 18.92 -7.83
N ASN A 81 9.10 18.75 -6.73
CA ASN A 81 8.52 18.41 -5.42
C ASN A 81 8.41 19.65 -4.51
N GLU A 82 8.01 20.79 -5.09
CA GLU A 82 7.86 22.06 -4.37
C GLU A 82 6.60 22.00 -3.46
N PRO A 83 6.72 22.27 -2.15
CA PRO A 83 5.57 22.54 -1.31
C PRO A 83 4.94 23.86 -1.77
N THR A 84 3.63 23.88 -2.05
CA THR A 84 2.92 25.11 -2.37
C THR A 84 2.82 25.99 -1.12
N SER A 85 3.85 26.80 -0.87
CA SER A 85 3.81 27.90 0.08
C SER A 85 4.31 29.15 -0.62
N SER A 86 3.38 30.05 -0.94
CA SER A 86 3.69 31.47 -1.09
C SER A 86 4.18 31.96 0.27
N ASP A 87 5.49 32.14 0.43
CA ASP A 87 6.15 33.23 1.18
C ASP A 87 7.67 33.11 1.03
N SER A 88 8.31 34.23 0.71
CA SER A 88 9.71 34.37 0.29
C SER A 88 10.73 34.13 1.42
N GLU A 89 11.87 33.49 1.10
CA GLU A 89 13.23 34.06 1.10
C GLU A 89 14.33 32.96 1.13
N GLY A 90 15.10 32.93 0.04
CA GLY A 90 16.51 32.50 -0.10
C GLY A 90 17.09 31.38 0.77
N SER A 91 17.21 30.18 0.19
CA SER A 91 18.48 29.43 0.24
C SER A 91 18.60 28.58 -1.03
N ALA A 92 19.80 28.48 -1.60
CA ALA A 92 20.06 27.63 -2.76
C ALA A 92 20.01 26.15 -2.32
N VAL A 93 18.82 25.56 -2.42
CA VAL A 93 18.62 24.11 -2.33
C VAL A 93 18.60 23.55 -3.75
N ASP A 94 19.41 22.52 -3.94
CA ASP A 94 19.49 21.67 -5.14
C ASP A 94 18.11 21.46 -5.76
N ASP A 95 17.90 22.03 -6.96
CA ASP A 95 16.66 21.94 -7.74
C ASP A 95 16.41 20.47 -8.11
N GLY A 96 15.77 19.72 -7.19
CA GLY A 96 15.54 18.28 -7.27
C GLY A 96 14.48 17.90 -8.31
N GLU A 97 14.71 18.25 -9.57
CA GLU A 97 13.89 17.81 -10.70
C GLU A 97 14.07 16.29 -10.87
N THR A 98 13.09 15.50 -10.42
CA THR A 98 13.19 14.04 -10.53
C THR A 98 12.78 13.62 -11.94
N ALA A 99 13.76 13.37 -12.80
CA ALA A 99 13.53 12.81 -14.13
C ALA A 99 13.00 11.37 -14.02
N VAL A 100 11.80 11.13 -14.56
CA VAL A 100 11.22 9.79 -14.62
C VAL A 100 11.32 9.22 -16.03
N PRO A 101 12.07 8.10 -16.21
CA PRO A 101 12.16 7.45 -17.51
C PRO A 101 10.80 6.89 -17.93
N ARG A 102 10.61 6.68 -19.23
CA ARG A 102 9.39 6.06 -19.77
C ARG A 102 9.15 4.70 -19.09
N ARG A 103 7.95 4.53 -18.52
CA ARG A 103 7.55 3.32 -17.79
C ARG A 103 6.07 3.00 -17.99
N PRO A 104 5.68 1.71 -17.96
CA PRO A 104 4.28 1.33 -17.85
C PRO A 104 3.74 1.62 -16.45
N GLY A 105 2.40 1.68 -16.35
CA GLY A 105 1.72 1.63 -15.06
C GLY A 105 1.81 0.22 -14.45
N ASN A 106 2.03 0.17 -13.14
CA ASN A 106 2.16 -1.05 -12.36
C ASN A 106 1.40 -1.00 -11.01
N LEU A 107 0.68 0.10 -10.72
CA LEU A 107 -0.19 0.25 -9.55
C LEU A 107 -1.66 0.10 -9.95
N PHE A 108 -2.38 -0.77 -9.25
CA PHE A 108 -3.78 -1.09 -9.53
C PHE A 108 -4.63 -0.96 -8.27
N PHE A 109 -5.90 -0.58 -8.43
CA PHE A 109 -6.87 -0.53 -7.33
C PHE A 109 -8.12 -1.32 -7.72
N THR A 110 -8.52 -2.30 -6.91
CA THR A 110 -9.66 -3.18 -7.19
C THR A 110 -10.46 -3.54 -5.94
N THR A 111 -11.67 -4.04 -6.12
CA THR A 111 -12.46 -4.65 -5.03
C THR A 111 -12.36 -6.18 -5.00
N ASP A 112 -11.72 -6.78 -6.01
CA ASP A 112 -11.51 -8.22 -6.09
C ASP A 112 -10.38 -8.69 -5.17
N VAL A 113 -10.72 -8.96 -3.91
CA VAL A 113 -9.78 -9.41 -2.88
C VAL A 113 -9.28 -10.83 -3.15
N ALA A 114 -10.18 -11.75 -3.51
CA ALA A 114 -9.86 -13.17 -3.59
C ALA A 114 -8.84 -13.47 -4.70
N SER A 115 -9.09 -12.99 -5.92
CA SER A 115 -8.18 -13.22 -7.05
C SER A 115 -6.83 -12.54 -6.82
N SER A 116 -6.84 -11.33 -6.24
CA SER A 116 -5.61 -10.58 -5.96
C SER A 116 -4.72 -11.31 -4.94
N LEU A 117 -5.31 -11.88 -3.88
CA LEU A 117 -4.57 -12.65 -2.87
C LEU A 117 -4.03 -13.98 -3.42
N ALA A 118 -4.78 -14.65 -4.29
CA ALA A 118 -4.37 -15.90 -4.90
C ALA A 118 -3.13 -15.76 -5.80
N GLU A 119 -2.89 -14.56 -6.34
CA GLU A 119 -1.74 -14.28 -7.20
C GLU A 119 -0.57 -13.63 -6.45
N ALA A 120 -0.77 -13.19 -5.20
CA ALA A 120 0.19 -12.40 -4.43
C ALA A 120 1.39 -13.20 -3.92
N ASP A 121 2.62 -12.72 -4.19
CA ASP A 121 3.82 -13.24 -3.53
C ASP A 121 3.97 -12.68 -2.11
N VAL A 122 3.58 -11.42 -1.93
CA VAL A 122 3.63 -10.69 -0.66
C VAL A 122 2.28 -10.04 -0.41
N VAL A 123 1.76 -10.17 0.80
CA VAL A 123 0.50 -9.53 1.23
C VAL A 123 0.82 -8.60 2.38
N LEU A 124 0.58 -7.30 2.16
CA LEU A 124 0.74 -6.28 3.19
C LEU A 124 -0.63 -6.01 3.83
N VAL A 125 -0.75 -6.30 5.11
CA VAL A 125 -1.96 -6.05 5.90
C VAL A 125 -1.82 -4.70 6.57
N ALA A 126 -2.53 -3.69 6.05
CA ALA A 126 -2.52 -2.32 6.56
C ALA A 126 -3.93 -1.88 6.95
N VAL A 127 -4.45 -2.51 7.99
CA VAL A 127 -5.74 -2.17 8.59
C VAL A 127 -5.54 -1.24 9.79
N ASN A 128 -6.49 -0.34 9.99
CA ASN A 128 -6.53 0.47 11.19
C ASN A 128 -7.05 -0.39 12.35
N THR A 129 -6.40 -0.27 13.50
CA THR A 129 -6.76 -0.96 14.73
C THR A 129 -7.00 0.12 15.81
N PRO A 130 -8.17 0.79 15.79
CA PRO A 130 -8.45 1.91 16.69
C PRO A 130 -8.47 1.45 18.14
N THR A 131 -8.37 2.37 19.09
CA THR A 131 -8.52 2.03 20.50
C THR A 131 -9.95 1.56 20.80
N LYS A 132 -10.10 0.47 21.56
CA LYS A 132 -11.38 -0.06 22.02
C LYS A 132 -12.13 1.02 22.80
N GLU A 133 -13.40 1.21 22.48
CA GLU A 133 -14.26 2.16 23.21
C GLU A 133 -14.99 1.51 24.39
N ARG A 134 -15.09 0.17 24.42
CA ARG A 134 -15.85 -0.59 25.43
C ARG A 134 -15.18 -1.93 25.76
N GLY A 135 -15.51 -2.50 26.93
CA GLY A 135 -14.97 -3.78 27.40
C GLY A 135 -13.62 -3.67 28.12
N VAL A 136 -12.97 -4.82 28.33
CA VAL A 136 -11.66 -4.87 29.01
C VAL A 136 -10.61 -4.15 28.16
N GLY A 137 -9.94 -3.16 28.76
CA GLY A 137 -8.97 -2.32 28.07
C GLY A 137 -9.60 -1.16 27.27
N ALA A 138 -10.87 -0.83 27.47
CA ALA A 138 -11.49 0.37 26.87
C ALA A 138 -10.65 1.64 27.14
N GLY A 139 -10.45 2.46 26.12
CA GLY A 139 -9.63 3.67 26.18
C GLY A 139 -8.12 3.44 26.10
N SER A 140 -7.64 2.20 26.01
CA SER A 140 -6.19 1.92 25.94
C SER A 140 -5.79 0.74 25.04
N ALA A 141 -6.59 -0.31 24.97
CA ALA A 141 -6.30 -1.49 24.17
C ALA A 141 -6.78 -1.30 22.72
N THR A 142 -6.11 -1.95 21.79
CA THR A 142 -6.39 -1.90 20.37
C THR A 142 -7.56 -2.85 20.01
N ASP A 143 -8.50 -2.38 19.19
CA ASP A 143 -9.56 -3.20 18.59
C ASP A 143 -9.01 -3.98 17.39
N MET A 144 -8.98 -5.30 17.55
CA MET A 144 -8.41 -6.26 16.60
C MET A 144 -9.44 -6.85 15.65
N THR A 145 -10.73 -6.52 15.80
CA THR A 145 -11.82 -7.14 15.03
C THR A 145 -11.61 -7.02 13.51
N ALA A 146 -11.21 -5.83 13.05
CA ALA A 146 -10.92 -5.60 11.63
C ALA A 146 -9.68 -6.37 11.14
N PHE A 147 -8.68 -6.51 12.01
CA PHE A 147 -7.45 -7.24 11.71
C PHE A 147 -7.69 -8.75 11.61
N GLU A 148 -8.42 -9.32 12.55
CA GLU A 148 -8.85 -10.73 12.54
C GLU A 148 -9.67 -11.03 11.28
N ALA A 149 -10.64 -10.18 10.96
CA ALA A 149 -11.45 -10.37 9.76
C ALA A 149 -10.66 -10.29 8.44
N VAL A 150 -9.56 -9.51 8.38
CA VAL A 150 -8.69 -9.47 7.20
C VAL A 150 -7.74 -10.65 7.17
N THR A 151 -7.16 -11.03 8.31
CA THR A 151 -6.24 -12.18 8.40
C THR A 151 -6.95 -13.49 8.05
N ASP A 152 -8.21 -13.69 8.45
CA ASP A 152 -9.04 -14.84 8.02
C ASP A 152 -9.19 -14.93 6.50
N VAL A 153 -9.35 -13.78 5.83
CA VAL A 153 -9.50 -13.71 4.36
C VAL A 153 -8.17 -14.00 3.69
N VAL A 154 -7.08 -13.45 4.25
CA VAL A 154 -5.72 -13.73 3.79
C VAL A 154 -5.41 -15.22 3.93
N ALA A 155 -5.66 -15.83 5.08
CA ALA A 155 -5.44 -17.26 5.30
C ALA A 155 -6.23 -18.14 4.31
N ARG A 156 -7.44 -17.71 3.91
CA ARG A 156 -8.28 -18.46 2.97
C ARG A 156 -7.83 -18.39 1.51
N TYR A 157 -7.34 -17.23 1.07
CA TYR A 157 -7.11 -16.97 -0.37
C TYR A 157 -5.64 -16.76 -0.73
N ALA A 158 -4.76 -16.51 0.24
CA ALA A 158 -3.34 -16.38 -0.03
C ALA A 158 -2.80 -17.69 -0.59
N ARG A 159 -1.99 -17.58 -1.64
CA ARG A 159 -1.29 -18.73 -2.19
C ARG A 159 -0.33 -19.33 -1.17
N GLU A 160 -0.01 -20.60 -1.37
CA GLU A 160 1.05 -21.26 -0.62
C GLU A 160 2.40 -20.54 -0.81
N GLY A 161 3.13 -20.35 0.30
CA GLY A 161 4.42 -19.65 0.30
C GLY A 161 4.33 -18.13 0.12
N ALA A 162 3.14 -17.53 0.22
CA ALA A 162 2.99 -16.08 0.33
C ALA A 162 3.63 -15.56 1.62
N ILE A 163 4.27 -14.39 1.54
CA ILE A 163 4.83 -13.69 2.70
C ILE A 163 3.79 -12.68 3.20
N ILE A 164 3.37 -12.82 4.45
CA ILE A 164 2.45 -11.88 5.09
C ILE A 164 3.27 -10.83 5.86
N VAL A 165 3.05 -9.56 5.54
CA VAL A 165 3.68 -8.42 6.21
C VAL A 165 2.60 -7.62 6.89
N GLU A 166 2.67 -7.51 8.21
CA GLU A 166 1.81 -6.61 8.97
C GLU A 166 2.40 -5.20 8.96
N LYS A 167 1.54 -4.19 8.76
CA LYS A 167 1.94 -2.79 8.83
C LYS A 167 0.98 -2.02 9.74
N SER A 168 1.46 -1.66 10.92
CA SER A 168 0.77 -0.79 11.88
C SER A 168 1.68 0.36 12.36
N THR A 169 1.08 1.44 12.87
CA THR A 169 1.81 2.52 13.56
C THR A 169 1.99 2.22 15.06
N VAL A 170 1.30 1.20 15.59
CA VAL A 170 1.39 0.78 17.00
C VAL A 170 1.34 -0.76 17.05
N PRO A 171 2.49 -1.45 17.06
CA PRO A 171 2.51 -2.91 17.07
C PRO A 171 2.16 -3.46 18.46
N CYS A 172 0.95 -3.97 18.64
CA CYS A 172 0.44 -4.55 19.89
C CYS A 172 0.25 -6.07 19.75
N ARG A 173 1.34 -6.86 19.72
CA ARG A 173 1.31 -8.34 19.54
C ARG A 173 0.62 -8.85 18.25
N THR A 174 0.35 -7.98 17.27
CA THR A 174 -0.27 -8.31 15.98
C THR A 174 0.48 -9.42 15.22
N ALA A 175 1.81 -9.42 15.28
CA ALA A 175 2.64 -10.41 14.58
C ALA A 175 2.45 -11.84 15.12
N GLN A 176 2.14 -12.02 16.41
CA GLN A 176 1.88 -13.34 16.98
C GLN A 176 0.54 -13.91 16.48
N LEU A 177 -0.50 -13.07 16.40
CA LEU A 177 -1.80 -13.48 15.85
C LEU A 177 -1.69 -13.94 14.39
N VAL A 178 -0.85 -13.28 13.58
CA VAL A 178 -0.60 -13.70 12.18
C VAL A 178 0.07 -15.06 12.11
N ALA A 179 0.98 -15.38 13.03
CA ALA A 179 1.68 -16.66 13.06
C ALA A 179 0.78 -17.82 13.55
N ASP A 180 -0.22 -17.50 14.37
CA ASP A 180 -1.11 -18.50 15.00
C ASP A 180 -2.39 -18.80 14.18
N THR A 181 -2.62 -18.05 13.08
CA THR A 181 -3.80 -18.20 12.18
C THR A 181 -3.46 -19.06 10.97
#